data_AF-A0A8J3MGB2-F1
#
_entry.id   AF-A0A8J3MGB2-F1
#
_cell.length_a   1.000
_cell.length_b   1.000
_cell.length_c   1.000
_cell.angle_alpha   90.00
_cell.angle_beta   90.00
_cell.angle_gamma   90.00
#
_symmetry.space_group_name_H-M   'P 1'
#
loop_
_entity.id
_entity.type
_entity.pdbx_description
1 polymer ?
#
loop_
_entity_poly.entity_id
_entity_poly.type
_entity_poly.pdbx_seq_one_letter_code
_entity_poly.pdbx_strand_id
1 'polypeptide(L)'
;MTPTVYAGSAYIGGMKRMIPLILAASLAASASFAEEPAEESGKSLMNRGFELFMDGLRQEMAPAMDDLKDMAGQVGPSMRSFLQEMGPALAEMMDKVKDWTRYYPPEMLPNGDIIMRRRPEAPGQEPAPDTPAPDGAPEAAPAPDGSTDI
;
A
#
# COMPACT_ATOMS: atom_id res chain seq x y z
N MET A 1 -49.94 -8.69 -91.24
CA MET A 1 -49.83 -9.22 -89.86
C MET A 1 -48.35 -9.29 -89.54
N THR A 2 -47.85 -8.35 -88.76
CA THR A 2 -46.45 -8.30 -88.30
C THR A 2 -46.46 -8.39 -86.78
N PRO A 3 -45.59 -9.22 -86.18
CA PRO A 3 -45.11 -8.96 -84.85
C PRO A 3 -43.64 -8.55 -84.91
N THR A 4 -43.41 -7.27 -84.60
CA THR A 4 -42.17 -6.77 -84.02
C THR A 4 -42.31 -6.93 -82.50
N VAL A 5 -41.41 -7.66 -81.84
CA VAL A 5 -41.23 -7.58 -80.38
C VAL A 5 -39.72 -7.66 -80.11
N TYR A 6 -39.05 -6.52 -80.02
CA TYR A 6 -38.77 -5.73 -78.81
C TYR A 6 -37.79 -6.44 -77.87
N ALA A 7 -36.51 -6.11 -78.05
CA ALA A 7 -35.46 -6.34 -77.09
C ALA A 7 -35.68 -5.46 -75.86
N GLY A 8 -35.50 -6.03 -74.68
CA GLY A 8 -35.31 -5.27 -73.44
C GLY A 8 -36.00 -5.88 -72.23
N SER A 9 -35.20 -6.46 -71.33
CA SER A 9 -35.26 -6.19 -69.87
C SER A 9 -34.39 -7.22 -69.13
N ALA A 10 -33.10 -6.93 -68.97
CA ALA A 10 -32.18 -7.76 -68.18
C ALA A 10 -31.40 -6.98 -67.11
N TYR A 11 -31.72 -5.70 -66.86
CA TYR A 11 -30.85 -4.82 -66.05
C TYR A 11 -31.37 -4.51 -64.64
N ILE A 12 -32.62 -4.86 -64.30
CA ILE A 12 -33.23 -4.45 -63.01
C ILE A 12 -32.96 -5.45 -61.86
N GLY A 13 -32.58 -6.70 -62.18
CA GLY A 13 -32.29 -7.73 -61.17
C GLY A 13 -30.93 -7.61 -60.48
N GLY A 14 -29.96 -6.92 -61.09
CA GLY A 14 -28.57 -6.83 -60.60
C GLY A 14 -28.42 -5.94 -59.37
N MET A 15 -29.12 -4.79 -59.32
CA MET A 15 -28.92 -3.77 -58.28
C MET A 15 -29.31 -4.23 -56.87
N LYS A 16 -30.28 -5.15 -56.73
CA LYS A 16 -30.71 -5.66 -55.42
C LYS A 16 -29.76 -6.72 -54.82
N ARG A 17 -28.89 -7.32 -55.64
CA ARG A 17 -27.89 -8.31 -55.18
C ARG A 17 -26.54 -7.68 -54.83
N MET A 18 -26.35 -6.40 -55.15
CA MET A 18 -25.15 -5.64 -54.83
C MET A 18 -25.05 -5.34 -53.33
N ILE A 19 -26.17 -5.07 -52.67
CA ILE A 19 -26.22 -4.74 -51.22
C ILE A 19 -25.68 -5.88 -50.34
N PRO A 20 -26.18 -7.14 -50.46
CA PRO A 20 -25.62 -8.24 -49.65
C PRO A 20 -24.18 -8.57 -50.03
N LEU A 21 -23.78 -8.38 -51.29
CA LEU A 21 -22.41 -8.61 -51.75
C LEU A 21 -21.42 -7.60 -51.12
N ILE A 22 -21.79 -6.32 -51.06
CA ILE A 22 -20.98 -5.26 -50.45
C ILE A 22 -20.89 -5.48 -48.94
N LEU A 23 -21.99 -5.88 -48.29
CA LEU A 23 -21.99 -6.20 -46.86
C LEU A 23 -21.11 -7.42 -46.56
N ALA A 24 -21.21 -8.49 -47.36
CA ALA A 24 -20.38 -9.68 -47.20
C ALA A 24 -18.90 -9.39 -47.47
N ALA A 25 -18.59 -8.56 -48.47
CA ALA A 25 -17.23 -8.12 -48.76
C ALA A 25 -16.64 -7.23 -47.64
N SER A 26 -17.44 -6.34 -47.06
CA SER A 26 -17.08 -5.54 -45.88
C SER A 26 -16.79 -6.41 -44.65
N LEU A 27 -17.62 -7.41 -44.40
CA LEU A 27 -17.45 -8.33 -43.27
C LEU A 27 -16.24 -9.26 -43.46
N ALA A 28 -16.01 -9.75 -44.68
CA ALA A 28 -14.84 -10.55 -45.02
C ALA A 28 -13.54 -9.73 -44.97
N ALA A 29 -13.57 -8.46 -45.37
CA ALA A 29 -12.42 -7.56 -45.23
C ALA A 29 -12.08 -7.33 -43.75
N SER A 30 -13.09 -7.25 -42.87
CA SER A 30 -12.90 -7.08 -41.42
C SER A 30 -12.26 -8.30 -40.76
N ALA A 31 -12.56 -9.52 -41.25
CA ALA A 31 -11.94 -10.75 -40.75
C ALA A 31 -10.43 -10.85 -41.06
N SER A 32 -9.98 -10.20 -42.14
CA SER A 32 -8.56 -10.21 -42.54
C SER A 32 -7.68 -9.23 -41.73
N PHE A 33 -8.27 -8.28 -41.00
CA PHE A 33 -7.54 -7.38 -40.08
C PHE A 33 -7.37 -7.97 -38.67
N ALA A 34 -7.92 -9.16 -38.40
CA ALA A 34 -7.78 -9.85 -37.12
C ALA A 34 -6.53 -10.75 -37.04
N GLU A 35 -5.80 -10.90 -38.15
CA GLU A 35 -4.57 -11.69 -38.23
C GLU A 35 -3.37 -10.73 -38.26
N GLU A 36 -3.14 -10.02 -37.14
CA GLU A 36 -1.80 -9.48 -36.89
C GLU A 36 -0.86 -10.65 -36.59
N PRO A 37 0.38 -10.64 -37.11
CA PRO A 37 1.38 -11.64 -36.76
C PRO A 37 1.60 -11.57 -35.25
N ALA A 38 1.25 -12.64 -34.55
CA ALA A 38 1.33 -12.77 -33.10
C ALA A 38 2.77 -12.90 -32.58
N GLU A 39 3.71 -12.16 -33.17
CA GLU A 39 5.14 -12.21 -32.86
C GLU A 39 5.76 -10.80 -32.82
N GLU A 40 5.30 -9.92 -31.92
CA GLU A 40 6.19 -8.86 -31.36
C GLU A 40 5.77 -8.24 -30.01
N SER A 41 4.94 -8.92 -29.21
CA SER A 41 4.77 -8.52 -27.81
C SER A 41 4.40 -9.71 -26.93
N GLY A 42 5.42 -10.39 -26.40
CA GLY A 42 5.32 -11.60 -25.58
C GLY A 42 4.76 -11.39 -24.18
N LYS A 43 3.63 -10.69 -24.05
CA LYS A 43 2.87 -10.57 -22.81
C LYS A 43 1.50 -11.15 -23.06
N SER A 44 1.17 -12.22 -22.34
CA SER A 44 -0.16 -12.83 -22.41
C SER A 44 -1.24 -11.79 -22.11
N LEU A 45 -2.45 -12.00 -22.64
CA LEU A 45 -3.60 -11.12 -22.39
C LEU A 45 -3.86 -10.91 -20.88
N MET A 46 -3.61 -11.94 -20.07
CA MET A 46 -3.63 -11.88 -18.60
C MET A 46 -2.57 -10.90 -18.05
N ASN A 47 -1.34 -10.96 -18.56
CA ASN A 47 -0.26 -10.06 -18.15
C ASN A 47 -0.58 -8.60 -18.52
N ARG A 48 -1.17 -8.37 -19.70
CA ARG A 48 -1.64 -7.05 -20.11
C ARG A 48 -2.75 -6.52 -19.19
N GLY A 49 -3.69 -7.38 -18.81
CA GLY A 49 -4.77 -7.04 -17.86
C GLY A 49 -4.24 -6.69 -16.47
N PHE A 50 -3.25 -7.44 -15.98
CA PHE A 50 -2.59 -7.16 -14.69
C PHE A 50 -1.82 -5.84 -14.71
N GLU A 51 -1.10 -5.53 -15.80
CA GLU A 51 -0.42 -4.24 -15.98
C GLU A 51 -1.42 -3.07 -15.93
N LEU A 52 -2.53 -3.16 -16.65
CA LEU A 52 -3.57 -2.13 -16.65
C LEU A 52 -4.21 -1.95 -15.26
N PHE A 53 -4.44 -3.04 -14.54
CA PHE A 53 -4.95 -3.00 -13.16
C PHE A 53 -3.95 -2.33 -12.20
N MET A 54 -2.67 -2.73 -12.26
CA MET A 54 -1.62 -2.15 -11.42
C MET A 54 -1.38 -0.67 -11.74
N ASP A 55 -1.44 -0.27 -13.00
CA ASP A 55 -1.32 1.11 -13.41
C ASP A 55 -2.49 1.95 -12.88
N GLY A 56 -3.73 1.43 -12.95
CA GLY A 56 -4.89 2.07 -12.33
C GLY A 56 -4.75 2.19 -10.81
N LEU A 57 -4.33 1.12 -10.12
CA LEU A 57 -4.09 1.16 -8.68
C LEU A 57 -3.01 2.18 -8.30
N ARG A 58 -1.92 2.26 -9.07
CA ARG A 58 -0.85 3.24 -8.84
C ARG A 58 -1.35 4.67 -9.03
N GLN A 59 -2.18 4.90 -10.04
CA GLN A 59 -2.75 6.23 -10.30
C GLN A 59 -3.68 6.69 -9.17
N GLU A 60 -4.48 5.78 -8.61
CA GLU A 60 -5.31 6.06 -7.43
C GLU A 60 -4.48 6.24 -6.15
N MET A 61 -3.38 5.50 -6.00
CA MET A 61 -2.49 5.64 -4.84
C MET A 61 -1.49 6.80 -4.95
N ALA A 62 -1.27 7.35 -6.15
CA ALA A 62 -0.37 8.48 -6.39
C ALA A 62 -0.57 9.65 -5.41
N PRO A 63 -1.79 10.19 -5.19
CA PRO A 63 -2.00 11.27 -4.23
C PRO A 63 -1.58 10.90 -2.80
N ALA A 64 -1.91 9.69 -2.33
CA ALA A 64 -1.52 9.23 -0.99
C ALA A 64 0.00 9.03 -0.86
N MET A 65 0.68 8.64 -1.95
CA MET A 65 2.14 8.52 -1.99
C MET A 65 2.82 9.88 -1.98
N ASP A 66 2.28 10.87 -2.66
CA ASP A 66 2.78 12.24 -2.64
C ASP A 66 2.62 12.86 -1.23
N ASP A 67 1.45 12.69 -0.60
CA ASP A 67 1.23 13.11 0.79
C ASP A 67 2.22 12.46 1.77
N LEU A 68 2.45 11.15 1.63
CA LEU A 68 3.41 10.43 2.46
C LEU A 68 4.84 10.94 2.23
N LYS A 69 5.21 11.27 0.99
CA LYS A 69 6.51 11.83 0.64
C LYS A 69 6.70 13.21 1.25
N ASP A 70 5.67 14.05 1.26
CA ASP A 70 5.70 15.37 1.90
C ASP A 70 5.83 15.25 3.41
N MET A 71 5.08 14.35 4.04
CA MET A 71 5.23 14.04 5.47
C MET A 71 6.64 13.52 5.79
N ALA A 72 7.17 12.61 4.96
CA ALA A 72 8.54 12.10 5.10
C ALA A 72 9.59 13.19 4.90
N GLY A 73 9.34 14.17 4.03
CA GLY A 73 10.19 15.35 3.87
C GLY A 73 10.22 16.23 5.12
N GLN A 74 9.07 16.39 5.79
CA GLN A 74 8.95 17.19 7.01
C GLN A 74 9.53 16.49 8.25
N VAL A 75 9.22 15.20 8.43
CA VAL A 75 9.59 14.42 9.63
C VAL A 75 10.95 13.74 9.48
N GLY A 76 11.35 13.41 8.25
CA GLY A 76 12.56 12.65 7.95
C GLY A 76 13.85 13.24 8.51
N PRO A 77 14.13 14.55 8.37
CA PRO A 77 15.31 15.17 8.96
C PRO A 77 15.35 15.00 10.49
N SER A 78 14.24 15.31 11.17
CA SER A 78 14.14 15.21 12.64
C SER A 78 14.25 13.77 13.13
N MET A 79 13.62 12.82 12.42
CA MET A 79 13.74 11.39 12.72
C MET A 79 15.19 10.90 12.56
N ARG A 80 15.90 11.38 11.53
CA ARG A 80 17.31 11.05 11.32
C ARG A 80 18.19 11.62 12.44
N SER A 81 17.98 12.87 12.84
CA SER A 81 18.71 13.47 13.97
C SER A 81 18.42 12.74 15.28
N PHE A 82 17.16 12.43 15.57
CA PHE A 82 16.79 11.64 16.75
C PHE A 82 17.49 10.26 16.76
N LEU A 83 17.49 9.54 15.64
CA LEU A 83 18.18 8.25 15.54
C LEU A 83 19.70 8.39 15.68
N GLN A 84 20.30 9.50 15.25
CA GLN A 84 21.74 9.74 15.40
C GLN A 84 22.12 10.12 16.84
N GLU A 85 21.33 10.98 17.48
CA GLU A 85 21.62 11.52 18.81
C GLU A 85 21.16 10.58 19.93
N MET A 86 19.95 10.05 19.82
CA MET A 86 19.31 9.23 20.86
C MET A 86 19.38 7.73 20.55
N GLY A 87 19.67 7.35 19.29
CA GLY A 87 19.74 5.94 18.89
C GLY A 87 20.76 5.10 19.67
N PRO A 88 22.00 5.58 19.94
CA PRO A 88 22.97 4.84 20.72
C PRO A 88 22.48 4.55 22.15
N ALA A 89 21.93 5.56 22.82
CA ALA A 89 21.38 5.41 24.17
C ALA A 89 20.17 4.47 24.20
N LEU A 90 19.29 4.54 23.18
CA LEU A 90 18.17 3.61 23.04
C LEU A 90 18.66 2.17 22.80
N ALA A 91 19.68 1.97 21.98
CA ALA A 91 20.28 0.66 21.73
C ALA A 91 20.90 0.07 23.01
N GLU A 92 21.62 0.88 23.79
CA GLU A 92 22.13 0.48 25.10
C GLU A 92 21.01 0.17 26.09
N MET A 93 19.93 0.94 26.11
CA MET A 93 18.76 0.65 26.93
C MET A 93 18.13 -0.69 26.51
N MET A 94 17.96 -0.95 25.22
CA MET A 94 17.40 -2.21 24.74
C MET A 94 18.27 -3.42 25.11
N ASP A 95 19.60 -3.28 25.12
CA ASP A 95 20.50 -4.33 25.60
C ASP A 95 20.39 -4.56 27.13
N LYS A 96 20.17 -3.49 27.89
CA LYS A 96 19.99 -3.55 29.35
C LYS A 96 18.60 -4.07 29.75
N VAL A 97 17.54 -3.75 29.01
CA VAL A 97 16.17 -4.18 29.32
C VAL A 97 15.93 -5.56 28.73
N LYS A 98 16.48 -6.57 29.40
CA LYS A 98 16.41 -7.98 28.98
C LYS A 98 15.05 -8.65 29.23
N ASP A 99 14.12 -7.97 29.92
CA ASP A 99 13.03 -8.65 30.62
C ASP A 99 11.64 -7.98 30.48
N TRP A 100 11.29 -7.51 29.28
CA TRP A 100 9.94 -6.98 28.97
C TRP A 100 8.81 -7.99 29.21
N THR A 101 9.10 -9.28 29.07
CA THR A 101 8.12 -10.35 29.20
C THR A 101 7.69 -10.58 30.63
N ARG A 102 8.42 -10.07 31.63
CA ARG A 102 8.09 -10.26 33.04
C ARG A 102 6.93 -9.40 33.52
N TYR A 103 6.51 -8.41 32.73
CA TYR A 103 5.42 -7.51 33.10
C TYR A 103 4.31 -7.54 32.05
N TYR A 104 3.12 -7.12 32.47
CA TYR A 104 2.01 -6.78 31.60
C TYR A 104 2.21 -5.38 31.00
N PRO A 105 1.50 -5.05 29.91
CA PRO A 105 1.48 -3.68 29.41
C PRO A 105 1.02 -2.68 30.50
N PRO A 106 1.50 -1.44 30.45
CA PRO A 106 1.17 -0.41 31.44
C PRO A 106 -0.33 -0.09 31.46
N GLU A 107 -0.91 0.06 32.65
CA GLU A 107 -2.30 0.47 32.88
C GLU A 107 -2.32 1.91 33.42
N MET A 108 -3.08 2.80 32.77
CA MET A 108 -3.25 4.19 33.22
C MET A 108 -4.33 4.24 34.31
N LEU A 109 -3.99 4.80 35.47
CA LEU A 109 -4.92 5.01 36.57
C LEU A 109 -5.73 6.31 36.36
N PRO A 110 -6.89 6.48 37.03
CA PRO A 110 -7.72 7.69 36.91
C PRO A 110 -7.03 9.00 37.33
N ASN A 111 -5.97 8.90 38.14
CA ASN A 111 -5.15 10.04 38.56
C ASN A 111 -4.03 10.40 37.57
N GLY A 112 -3.82 9.60 36.52
CA GLY A 112 -2.76 9.81 35.52
C GLY A 112 -1.47 9.04 35.78
N ASP A 113 -1.37 8.29 36.88
CA ASP A 113 -0.21 7.42 37.13
C ASP A 113 -0.24 6.15 36.28
N ILE A 114 0.93 5.55 36.06
CA ILE A 114 1.09 4.28 35.33
C ILE A 114 1.46 3.16 36.29
N ILE A 115 0.71 2.07 36.27
CA ILE A 115 1.07 0.83 36.97
C ILE A 115 1.60 -0.23 36.00
N MET A 116 2.72 -0.88 36.37
CA MET A 116 3.28 -2.04 35.66
C MET A 116 3.16 -3.30 36.53
N ARG A 117 2.25 -4.20 36.16
CA ARG A 117 1.99 -5.44 36.91
C ARG A 117 2.95 -6.55 36.45
N ARG A 118 3.57 -7.28 37.37
CA ARG A 118 4.41 -8.44 37.05
C ARG A 118 3.54 -9.64 36.63
N ARG A 119 3.92 -10.35 35.57
CA ARG A 119 3.30 -11.61 35.17
C ARG A 119 3.63 -12.70 36.20
N PRO A 120 2.67 -13.60 36.52
CA PRO A 120 2.98 -14.76 37.34
C PRO A 120 4.04 -15.60 36.65
N GLU A 121 5.02 -16.08 37.40
CA GLU A 121 6.08 -16.95 36.88
C GLU A 121 5.44 -18.26 36.42
N ALA A 122 5.80 -18.73 35.22
CA ALA A 122 5.32 -20.01 34.74
C ALA A 122 5.93 -21.13 35.62
N PRO A 123 5.14 -22.15 36.01
CA PRO A 123 5.66 -23.26 36.81
C PRO A 123 6.83 -23.92 36.07
N GLY A 124 8.03 -23.87 36.66
CA GLY A 124 9.26 -24.42 36.08
C GLY A 124 10.31 -23.40 35.61
N GLN A 125 10.06 -22.09 35.73
CA GLN A 125 11.14 -21.08 35.60
C GLN A 125 11.88 -20.95 36.92
N GLU A 126 13.20 -21.19 36.92
CA GLU A 126 14.05 -20.84 38.06
C GLU A 126 14.00 -19.31 38.28
N PRO A 127 13.86 -18.84 39.53
CA PRO A 127 13.85 -17.42 39.80
C PRO A 127 15.18 -16.81 39.35
N ALA A 128 15.11 -15.88 38.39
CA ALA A 128 16.27 -15.12 37.95
C ALA A 128 16.85 -14.36 39.17
N PRO A 129 18.19 -14.25 39.29
CA PRO A 129 18.82 -13.60 40.43
C PRO A 129 18.31 -12.16 40.58
N ASP A 130 17.86 -11.82 41.79
CA ASP A 130 17.52 -10.45 42.17
C ASP A 130 18.79 -9.61 42.09
N THR A 131 18.96 -8.88 40.99
CA THR A 131 20.02 -7.89 40.89
C THR A 131 19.63 -6.72 41.80
N PRO A 132 20.45 -6.36 42.82
CA PRO A 132 20.13 -5.24 43.69
C PRO A 132 19.96 -3.97 42.84
N ALA A 133 18.96 -3.15 43.18
CA ALA A 133 18.83 -1.82 42.62
C ALA A 133 20.13 -1.03 42.87
N PRO A 134 20.66 -0.27 41.91
CA PRO A 134 21.79 0.60 42.17
C PRO A 134 21.39 1.64 43.23
N ASP A 135 22.10 1.65 44.37
CA ASP A 135 21.98 2.64 45.43
C ASP A 135 22.26 4.04 44.85
N GLY A 136 21.19 4.75 44.52
CA GLY A 136 21.29 6.06 43.86
C GLY A 136 19.95 6.73 43.63
N ALA A 137 18.94 6.44 44.46
CA ALA A 137 17.76 7.31 44.53
C ALA A 137 18.27 8.70 44.96
N PRO A 138 18.06 9.77 44.18
CA PRO A 138 18.37 11.10 44.66
C PRO A 138 17.51 11.36 45.89
N GLU A 139 18.17 11.56 47.03
CA GLU A 139 17.56 12.07 48.25
C GLU A 139 16.68 13.25 47.86
N ALA A 140 15.37 13.14 48.14
CA ALA A 140 14.40 14.16 47.80
C ALA A 140 14.91 15.50 48.34
N ALA A 141 15.33 16.39 47.43
CA ALA A 141 15.72 17.74 47.80
C ALA A 141 14.60 18.35 48.65
N PRO A 142 14.91 18.99 49.80
CA PRO A 142 13.88 19.63 50.60
C PRO A 142 13.14 20.65 49.74
N ALA A 143 11.81 20.60 49.78
CA ALA A 143 10.93 21.48 49.02
C ALA A 143 11.38 22.94 49.21
N PRO A 144 11.45 23.77 48.14
CA PRO A 144 11.76 25.18 48.30
C PRO A 144 10.67 25.84 49.17
N ASP A 145 11.12 26.49 50.24
CA ASP A 145 10.29 27.28 51.15
C ASP A 145 9.56 28.37 50.36
N GLY A 146 8.23 28.27 50.34
CA GLY A 146 7.33 29.14 49.59
C GLY A 146 7.16 30.48 50.28
N SER A 147 8.19 31.33 50.23
CA SER A 147 8.07 32.76 50.49
C SER A 147 8.28 33.53 49.19
N THR A 148 7.19 33.73 48.46
CA THR A 148 7.11 34.79 47.44
C THR A 148 6.86 36.10 48.18
N ASP A 149 7.89 36.94 48.28
CA ASP A 149 7.78 38.35 48.67
C ASP A 149 7.06 39.10 47.52
N ILE A 150 6.01 39.85 47.85
CA ILE A 150 5.28 40.76 46.96
C ILE A 150 5.80 42.17 47.17
#